data_AF-A0A7X7LMZ4-F1
#
_entry.id   AF-A0A7X7LMZ4-F1
#
_cell.length_a   1.000
_cell.length_b   1.000
_cell.length_c   1.000
_cell.angle_alpha   90.00
_cell.angle_beta   90.00
_cell.angle_gamma   90.00
#
_symmetry.space_group_name_H-M   'P 1'
#
loop_
_entity.id
_entity.type
_entity.pdbx_description
1 polymer ?
#
loop_
_entity_poly.entity_id
_entity_poly.type
_entity_poly.pdbx_seq_one_letter_code
_entity_poly.pdbx_strand_id
1 'polypeptide(L)'
;TVEMKGWNGQSQAYEQGMKIAVFDVTDVSNPREMAKELIGDRGTDSELLHNHKALLFDRGKNLLAFPVTLMETGNNNSSNSDISKLDYGRFTFQGAYVYNIDLSKGFQLQGRITHLTSDDYLKAGDYWYNSPRNISRILYIGNVIYTISPAKIIAHDLGDLTHVNTVNLP
;
A
#
# COMPACT_ATOMS: atom_id res chain seq x y z
N THR A 1 4.16 12.20 -7.48
CA THR A 1 3.81 13.62 -7.37
C THR A 1 3.90 14.27 -8.73
N VAL A 2 2.98 15.18 -9.03
CA VAL A 2 3.05 16.07 -10.21
C VAL A 2 3.09 17.52 -9.75
N GLU A 3 3.81 18.36 -10.48
CA GLU A 3 3.87 19.81 -10.21
C GLU A 3 2.98 20.54 -11.20
N MET A 4 2.06 21.37 -10.69
CA MET A 4 1.14 22.16 -11.51
C MET A 4 0.94 23.54 -10.89
N LYS A 5 0.57 24.56 -11.69
CA LYS A 5 0.25 25.88 -11.15
C LYS A 5 -1.09 25.85 -10.42
N GLY A 6 -1.10 26.27 -9.16
CA GLY A 6 -2.31 26.46 -8.38
C GLY A 6 -3.06 27.74 -8.75
N TRP A 7 -4.19 27.98 -8.08
CA TRP A 7 -5.05 29.15 -8.32
C TRP A 7 -4.32 30.51 -8.16
N ASN A 8 -3.30 30.56 -7.30
CA ASN A 8 -2.47 31.75 -7.08
C ASN A 8 -1.30 31.89 -8.09
N GLY A 9 -1.25 31.04 -9.12
CA GLY A 9 -0.20 31.04 -10.14
C GLY A 9 1.15 30.46 -9.68
N GLN A 10 1.28 30.07 -8.42
CA GLN A 10 2.47 29.42 -7.88
C GLN A 10 2.42 27.91 -8.15
N SER A 11 3.60 27.31 -8.30
CA SER A 11 3.73 25.86 -8.37
C SER A 11 3.24 25.19 -7.09
N GLN A 12 2.46 24.14 -7.25
CA GLN A 12 1.98 23.25 -6.19
C GLN A 12 2.31 21.81 -6.57
N ALA A 13 2.64 21.01 -5.56
CA ALA A 13 2.92 19.59 -5.70
C ALA A 13 1.70 18.78 -5.28
N TYR A 14 1.27 17.85 -6.12
CA TYR A 14 0.12 16.99 -5.89
C TYR A 14 0.56 15.53 -5.83
N GLU A 15 0.29 14.85 -4.72
CA GLU A 15 0.49 13.41 -4.58
C GLU A 15 -0.42 12.61 -5.52
N GLN A 16 0.12 11.60 -6.20
CA GLN A 16 -0.62 10.78 -7.17
C GLN A 16 -0.64 9.31 -6.73
N GLY A 17 -0.79 9.08 -5.43
CA GLY A 17 -0.65 7.77 -4.81
C GLY A 17 0.74 7.49 -4.26
N MET A 18 1.06 6.21 -4.07
CA MET A 18 2.31 5.77 -3.45
C MET A 18 3.30 5.20 -4.46
N LYS A 19 4.60 5.35 -4.17
CA LYS A 19 5.69 4.74 -4.95
C LYS A 19 6.65 4.02 -4.01
N ILE A 20 6.99 2.79 -4.35
CA ILE A 20 8.14 2.09 -3.78
C ILE A 20 9.17 1.87 -4.89
N ALA A 21 10.46 1.98 -4.57
CA ALA A 21 11.52 1.84 -5.55
C ALA A 21 12.81 1.30 -4.92
N VAL A 22 13.54 0.51 -5.72
CA VAL A 22 14.88 0.03 -5.40
C VAL A 22 15.88 0.79 -6.25
N PHE A 23 16.94 1.27 -5.63
CA PHE A 23 18.04 1.96 -6.30
C PHE A 23 19.34 1.20 -6.11
N ASP A 24 20.11 1.07 -7.19
CA ASP A 24 21.54 0.77 -7.09
C ASP A 24 22.27 2.07 -6.74
N VAL A 25 22.92 2.05 -5.58
CA VAL A 25 23.68 3.18 -5.01
C VAL A 25 25.18 2.86 -4.92
N THR A 26 25.67 1.90 -5.70
CA THR A 26 27.11 1.56 -5.76
C THR A 26 27.95 2.78 -6.16
N ASP A 27 27.41 3.63 -7.05
CA ASP A 27 27.88 5.00 -7.26
C ASP A 27 26.87 5.98 -6.65
N VAL A 28 27.19 6.52 -5.48
CA VAL A 28 26.33 7.47 -4.75
C VAL A 28 26.12 8.79 -5.50
N SER A 29 27.00 9.13 -6.45
CA SER A 29 26.86 10.33 -7.27
C SER A 29 25.89 10.12 -8.45
N ASN A 30 25.61 8.87 -8.82
CA ASN A 30 24.73 8.49 -9.92
C ASN A 30 23.83 7.29 -9.55
N PRO A 31 22.88 7.45 -8.61
CA PRO A 31 21.98 6.37 -8.22
C PRO A 31 21.10 5.93 -9.40
N ARG A 32 20.92 4.62 -9.59
CA ARG A 32 20.14 4.04 -10.69
C ARG A 32 18.87 3.36 -10.17
N GLU A 33 17.70 3.78 -10.63
CA GLU A 33 16.44 3.08 -10.32
C GLU A 33 16.44 1.70 -10.98
N MET A 34 16.44 0.65 -10.16
CA MET A 34 16.47 -0.75 -10.61
C MET A 34 15.06 -1.31 -10.79
N ALA A 35 14.16 -0.95 -9.88
CA ALA A 35 12.76 -1.35 -9.91
C ALA A 35 11.90 -0.28 -9.24
N LYS A 36 10.65 -0.16 -9.67
CA LYS A 36 9.63 0.64 -9.00
C LYS A 36 8.28 -0.03 -9.11
N GLU A 37 7.42 0.28 -8.16
CA GLU A 37 5.99 -0.04 -8.19
C GLU A 37 5.21 1.23 -7.81
N LEU A 38 4.13 1.49 -8.53
CA LEU A 38 3.18 2.57 -8.25
C LEU A 38 1.90 1.95 -7.68
N ILE A 39 1.43 2.47 -6.56
CA ILE A 39 0.31 1.91 -5.80
C ILE A 39 -0.78 2.97 -5.68
N GLY A 40 -1.91 2.67 -6.31
CA GLY A 40 -3.11 3.50 -6.28
C GLY A 40 -2.92 4.90 -6.86
N ASP A 41 -3.93 5.72 -6.61
CA ASP A 41 -4.05 7.10 -7.04
C ASP A 41 -4.00 8.05 -5.84
N ARG A 42 -4.19 9.34 -6.11
CA ARG A 42 -4.25 10.41 -5.10
C ARG A 42 -5.20 10.05 -3.96
N GLY A 43 -4.72 10.19 -2.73
CA GLY A 43 -5.41 9.76 -1.50
C GLY A 43 -4.99 8.38 -0.99
N THR A 44 -4.26 7.58 -1.78
CA THR A 44 -3.64 6.35 -1.28
C THR A 44 -2.65 6.68 -0.17
N ASP A 45 -2.74 5.94 0.93
CA ASP A 45 -1.98 6.18 2.15
C ASP A 45 -1.45 4.88 2.76
N SER A 46 -0.49 5.01 3.67
CA SER A 46 0.09 3.88 4.40
C SER A 46 0.66 4.36 5.72
N GLU A 47 0.50 3.54 6.75
CA GLU A 47 1.20 3.70 8.03
C GLU A 47 2.72 3.86 7.84
N LEU A 48 3.30 3.27 6.79
CA LEU A 48 4.72 3.37 6.48
C LEU A 48 5.18 4.82 6.22
N LEU A 49 4.29 5.69 5.73
CA LEU A 49 4.63 7.09 5.42
C LEU A 49 4.91 7.91 6.68
N HIS A 50 4.39 7.49 7.83
CA HIS A 50 4.58 8.20 9.11
C HIS A 50 5.18 7.31 10.20
N ASN A 51 5.39 6.02 9.94
CA ASN A 51 5.96 5.08 10.89
C ASN A 51 6.74 3.95 10.18
N HIS A 52 8.06 4.12 10.13
CA HIS A 52 8.97 3.16 9.50
C HIS A 52 8.90 1.73 10.08
N LYS A 53 8.39 1.54 11.31
CA LYS A 53 8.24 0.21 11.92
C LYS A 53 7.08 -0.61 11.34
N ALA A 54 6.28 -0.03 10.45
CA ALA A 54 5.23 -0.73 9.73
C ALA A 54 5.74 -1.54 8.54
N LEU A 55 6.98 -1.30 8.10
CA LEU A 55 7.63 -2.09 7.06
C LEU A 55 8.13 -3.41 7.63
N LEU A 56 7.63 -4.51 7.09
CA LEU A 56 8.26 -5.82 7.21
C LEU A 56 9.19 -6.02 6.01
N PHE A 57 10.47 -6.28 6.27
CA PHE A 57 11.44 -6.64 5.25
C PHE A 57 12.32 -7.78 5.74
N ASP A 58 12.45 -8.82 4.92
CA ASP A 58 13.38 -9.93 5.14
C ASP A 58 14.05 -10.33 3.83
N ARG A 59 15.36 -10.04 3.73
CA ARG A 59 16.16 -10.38 2.55
C ARG A 59 16.27 -11.90 2.34
N GLY A 60 16.39 -12.69 3.40
CA GLY A 60 16.56 -14.14 3.30
C GLY A 60 15.32 -14.84 2.76
N LYS A 61 14.15 -14.23 2.91
CA LYS A 61 12.86 -14.70 2.37
C LYS A 61 12.40 -13.97 1.13
N ASN A 62 13.16 -12.98 0.65
CA ASN A 62 12.72 -12.02 -0.36
C ASN A 62 11.35 -11.41 -0.01
N LEU A 63 11.08 -11.14 1.27
CA LEU A 63 9.78 -10.69 1.75
C LEU A 63 9.79 -9.19 1.97
N LEU A 64 8.78 -8.51 1.43
CA LEU A 64 8.48 -7.12 1.74
C LEU A 64 6.97 -6.95 1.93
N ALA A 65 6.53 -6.46 3.08
CA ALA A 65 5.12 -6.25 3.36
C ALA A 65 4.86 -4.98 4.16
N PHE A 66 3.78 -4.28 3.86
CA PHE A 66 3.39 -3.05 4.54
C PHE A 66 1.88 -2.80 4.38
N PRO A 67 1.24 -2.09 5.32
CA PRO A 67 -0.18 -1.77 5.24
C PRO A 67 -0.44 -0.68 4.20
N VAL A 68 -1.58 -0.72 3.52
CA VAL A 68 -2.01 0.25 2.51
C VAL A 68 -3.50 0.53 2.67
N THR A 69 -3.88 1.80 2.62
CA THR A 69 -5.23 2.27 2.34
C THR A 69 -5.23 2.76 0.90
N LEU A 70 -5.83 1.97 0.01
CA LEU A 70 -5.81 2.18 -1.43
C LEU A 70 -6.98 3.05 -1.87
N MET A 71 -6.66 4.09 -2.64
CA MET A 71 -7.62 4.91 -3.35
C MET A 71 -7.39 4.77 -4.85
N GLU A 72 -8.44 4.53 -5.63
CA GLU A 72 -8.36 4.38 -7.09
C GLU A 72 -9.46 5.19 -7.77
N THR A 73 -9.12 5.87 -8.85
CA THR A 73 -10.05 6.70 -9.65
C THR A 73 -10.97 5.84 -10.55
N GLY A 74 -10.63 4.56 -10.73
CA GLY A 74 -11.34 3.61 -11.59
C GLY A 74 -11.10 3.87 -13.09
N ASN A 75 -11.54 2.95 -13.96
CA ASN A 75 -11.45 3.09 -15.44
C ASN A 75 -12.41 4.15 -16.02
N ASN A 76 -13.03 4.98 -15.19
CA ASN A 76 -13.86 6.06 -15.70
C ASN A 76 -12.91 7.12 -16.23
N ASN A 77 -12.83 7.19 -17.56
CA ASN A 77 -12.22 8.25 -18.33
C ASN A 77 -12.69 9.62 -17.82
N SER A 78 -12.06 10.13 -16.77
CA SER A 78 -12.22 11.51 -16.37
C SER A 78 -11.55 12.32 -17.47
N SER A 79 -12.41 12.87 -18.33
CA SER A 79 -12.21 13.92 -19.33
C SER A 79 -10.79 14.47 -19.41
N ASN A 80 -10.25 14.58 -20.62
CA ASN A 80 -8.95 15.17 -21.02
C ASN A 80 -8.71 16.65 -20.59
N SER A 81 -9.29 17.13 -19.49
CA SER A 81 -8.98 18.42 -18.88
C SER A 81 -7.86 18.24 -17.84
N ASP A 82 -6.94 19.19 -17.74
CA ASP A 82 -5.89 19.15 -16.71
C ASP A 82 -6.43 19.15 -15.27
N ILE A 83 -7.72 19.47 -15.08
CA ILE A 83 -8.41 19.47 -13.78
C ILE A 83 -8.71 18.04 -13.31
N SER A 84 -9.03 17.09 -14.22
CA SER A 84 -9.32 15.70 -13.85
C SER A 84 -8.11 14.94 -13.32
N LYS A 85 -6.89 15.41 -13.62
CA LYS A 85 -5.63 14.84 -13.12
C LYS A 85 -5.44 15.03 -11.62
N LEU A 86 -6.21 15.93 -11.01
CA LEU A 86 -6.15 16.24 -9.58
C LEU A 86 -7.26 15.55 -8.77
N ASP A 87 -8.14 14.77 -9.41
CA ASP A 87 -9.21 14.07 -8.72
C ASP A 87 -8.64 13.08 -7.70
N TYR A 88 -9.28 13.02 -6.52
CA TYR A 88 -8.97 12.00 -5.53
C TYR A 88 -9.52 10.65 -6.00
N GLY A 89 -8.76 9.58 -5.75
CA GLY A 89 -9.26 8.23 -5.89
C GLY A 89 -10.35 7.92 -4.87
N ARG A 90 -11.13 6.90 -5.17
CA ARG A 90 -12.15 6.34 -4.28
C ARG A 90 -11.59 5.16 -3.51
N PHE A 91 -12.06 4.95 -2.29
CA PHE A 91 -11.63 3.81 -1.50
C PHE A 91 -11.93 2.48 -2.19
N THR A 92 -10.91 1.63 -2.30
CA THR A 92 -11.05 0.28 -2.86
C THR A 92 -10.48 -0.82 -1.97
N PHE A 93 -9.52 -0.52 -1.10
CA PHE A 93 -8.90 -1.53 -0.25
C PHE A 93 -8.24 -0.96 1.00
N GLN A 94 -8.38 -1.64 2.14
CA GLN A 94 -7.51 -1.45 3.29
C GLN A 94 -6.92 -2.80 3.68
N GLY A 95 -5.60 -2.86 3.82
CA GLY A 95 -4.96 -4.05 4.35
C GLY A 95 -3.46 -4.15 4.07
N ALA A 96 -2.90 -5.35 4.23
CA ALA A 96 -1.51 -5.64 3.96
C ALA A 96 -1.28 -5.92 2.47
N TYR A 97 -0.25 -5.29 1.91
CA TYR A 97 0.36 -5.72 0.66
C TYR A 97 1.56 -6.60 0.98
N VAL A 98 1.65 -7.77 0.34
CA VAL A 98 2.74 -8.72 0.53
C VAL A 98 3.42 -8.95 -0.82
N TYR A 99 4.69 -8.61 -0.89
CA TYR A 99 5.53 -8.73 -2.07
C TYR A 99 6.64 -9.76 -1.85
N ASN A 100 6.93 -10.51 -2.92
CA ASN A 100 8.27 -11.02 -3.13
C ASN A 100 9.13 -9.89 -3.73
N ILE A 101 10.36 -9.69 -3.25
CA ILE A 101 11.28 -8.69 -3.78
C ILE A 101 12.66 -9.28 -4.05
N ASP A 102 13.14 -9.12 -5.27
CA ASP A 102 14.50 -9.48 -5.66
C ASP A 102 15.10 -8.46 -6.64
N LEU A 103 16.43 -8.40 -6.72
CA LEU A 103 17.12 -7.39 -7.56
C LEU A 103 17.00 -7.64 -9.07
N SER A 104 16.60 -8.82 -9.49
CA SER A 104 16.44 -9.20 -10.90
C SER A 104 15.02 -8.96 -11.42
N LYS A 105 13.99 -9.28 -10.64
CA LYS A 105 12.57 -9.15 -11.01
C LYS A 105 11.89 -7.94 -10.37
N GLY A 106 12.54 -7.27 -9.42
CA GLY A 106 11.99 -6.11 -8.72
C GLY A 106 10.97 -6.51 -7.65
N PHE A 107 9.80 -5.86 -7.65
CA PHE A 107 8.67 -6.18 -6.77
C PHE A 107 7.69 -7.11 -7.48
N GLN A 108 7.32 -8.24 -6.86
CA GLN A 108 6.25 -9.13 -7.34
C GLN A 108 5.18 -9.22 -6.27
N LEU A 109 3.98 -8.69 -6.54
CA LEU A 109 2.88 -8.78 -5.61
C LEU A 109 2.47 -10.25 -5.44
N GLN A 110 2.72 -10.81 -4.26
CA GLN A 110 2.29 -12.16 -3.90
C GLN A 110 0.80 -12.18 -3.57
N GLY A 111 0.33 -11.17 -2.84
CA GLY A 111 -1.09 -11.00 -2.56
C GLY A 111 -1.39 -9.88 -1.59
N ARG A 112 -2.67 -9.77 -1.25
CA ARG A 112 -3.20 -8.75 -0.35
C ARG A 112 -4.05 -9.42 0.71
N ILE A 113 -3.95 -8.96 1.95
CA ILE A 113 -4.72 -9.48 3.08
C ILE A 113 -5.49 -8.32 3.70
N THR A 114 -6.78 -8.50 3.96
CA THR A 114 -7.62 -7.50 4.64
C THR A 114 -8.28 -8.07 5.89
N HIS A 115 -8.55 -7.21 6.86
CA HIS A 115 -9.38 -7.53 8.02
C HIS A 115 -10.84 -7.06 7.85
N LEU A 116 -11.13 -6.38 6.75
CA LEU A 116 -12.45 -5.86 6.40
C LEU A 116 -13.37 -6.98 5.92
N THR A 117 -14.66 -6.85 6.22
CA THR A 117 -15.71 -7.72 5.67
C THR A 117 -16.37 -7.08 4.47
N SER A 118 -17.14 -7.85 3.69
CA SER A 118 -17.95 -7.31 2.59
C SER A 118 -18.87 -6.18 3.05
N ASP A 119 -19.45 -6.28 4.26
CA ASP A 119 -20.28 -5.22 4.85
C ASP A 119 -19.51 -3.93 5.12
N ASP A 120 -18.22 -4.02 5.45
CA ASP A 120 -17.38 -2.83 5.65
C ASP A 120 -17.18 -2.09 4.32
N TYR A 121 -16.90 -2.84 3.24
CA TYR A 121 -16.78 -2.28 1.90
C TYR A 121 -18.08 -1.64 1.42
N LEU A 122 -19.24 -2.27 1.68
CA LEU A 122 -20.54 -1.71 1.34
C LEU A 122 -20.84 -0.39 2.08
N LYS A 123 -20.25 -0.18 3.27
CA LYS A 123 -20.45 1.03 4.09
C LYS A 123 -19.43 2.14 3.80
N ALA A 124 -18.30 1.83 3.16
CA ALA A 124 -17.21 2.79 2.92
C ALA A 124 -17.64 3.98 2.03
N GLY A 125 -18.43 3.71 0.99
CA GLY A 125 -18.65 4.67 -0.09
C GLY A 125 -17.34 4.99 -0.81
N ASP A 126 -17.14 6.25 -1.18
CA ASP A 126 -15.94 6.73 -1.90
C ASP A 126 -14.73 6.98 -0.98
N TYR A 127 -14.90 6.91 0.34
CA TYR A 127 -13.87 7.26 1.32
C TYR A 127 -13.60 6.11 2.28
N TRP A 128 -12.50 6.19 3.02
CA TRP A 128 -12.21 5.29 4.12
C TRP A 128 -11.88 6.05 5.39
N TYR A 129 -12.37 5.54 6.50
CA TYR A 129 -12.14 6.11 7.83
C TYR A 129 -11.22 5.19 8.65
N ASN A 130 -10.68 5.74 9.73
CA ASN A 130 -9.92 4.92 10.68
C ASN A 130 -10.86 3.92 11.37
N SER A 131 -10.67 2.63 11.10
CA SER A 131 -11.45 1.53 11.68
C SER A 131 -10.57 0.67 12.59
N PRO A 132 -11.11 0.07 13.66
CA PRO A 132 -10.41 -0.97 14.43
C PRO A 132 -9.96 -2.18 13.58
N ARG A 133 -10.52 -2.33 12.37
CA ARG A 133 -10.11 -3.35 11.40
C ARG A 133 -8.96 -2.91 10.50
N ASN A 134 -8.44 -1.68 10.61
CA ASN A 134 -7.32 -1.25 9.79
C ASN A 134 -6.05 -2.03 10.17
N ILE A 135 -5.51 -2.83 9.24
CA ILE A 135 -4.21 -3.46 9.43
C ILE A 135 -3.16 -2.36 9.54
N SER A 136 -2.38 -2.38 10.62
CA SER A 136 -1.33 -1.39 10.89
C SER A 136 0.05 -2.04 11.08
N ARG A 137 0.11 -3.35 11.34
CA ARG A 137 1.36 -4.11 11.48
C ARG A 137 1.29 -5.45 10.80
N ILE A 138 2.44 -5.88 10.30
CA ILE A 138 2.65 -7.16 9.65
C ILE A 138 3.97 -7.72 10.20
N LEU A 139 3.97 -8.97 10.61
CA LEU A 139 5.16 -9.69 11.07
C LEU A 139 5.08 -11.15 10.66
N TYR A 140 6.16 -11.91 10.81
CA TYR A 140 6.12 -13.34 10.56
C TYR A 140 6.84 -14.13 11.67
N ILE A 141 6.43 -15.38 11.87
CA ILE A 141 7.13 -16.35 12.72
C ILE A 141 7.21 -17.66 11.94
N GLY A 142 8.42 -18.16 11.70
CA GLY A 142 8.62 -19.35 10.87
C GLY A 142 8.09 -19.16 9.45
N ASN A 143 7.09 -19.97 9.06
CA ASN A 143 6.41 -19.89 7.76
C ASN A 143 5.02 -19.24 7.84
N VAL A 144 4.71 -18.50 8.89
CA VAL A 144 3.40 -17.87 9.09
C VAL A 144 3.53 -16.36 9.12
N ILE A 145 2.75 -15.67 8.30
CA ILE A 145 2.62 -14.21 8.31
C ILE A 145 1.38 -13.80 9.11
N TYR A 146 1.54 -12.78 9.95
CA TYR A 146 0.50 -12.26 10.81
C TYR A 146 0.20 -10.82 10.42
N THR A 147 -1.06 -10.54 10.14
CA THR A 147 -1.59 -9.18 9.97
C THR A 147 -2.33 -8.77 11.23
N ILE A 148 -2.08 -7.55 11.70
CA ILE A 148 -2.54 -7.09 13.01
C ILE A 148 -3.31 -5.77 12.84
N SER A 149 -4.52 -5.73 13.40
CA SER A 149 -5.32 -4.53 13.61
C SER A 149 -5.80 -4.48 15.07
N PRO A 150 -6.32 -3.34 15.56
CA PRO A 150 -6.91 -3.28 16.89
C PRO A 150 -8.00 -4.33 17.18
N ALA A 151 -8.77 -4.73 16.17
CA ALA A 151 -9.87 -5.69 16.32
C ALA A 151 -9.48 -7.16 16.23
N LYS A 152 -8.40 -7.51 15.51
CA LYS A 152 -8.04 -8.91 15.27
C LYS A 152 -6.60 -9.09 14.78
N ILE A 153 -6.11 -10.32 14.93
CA ILE A 153 -4.89 -10.82 14.30
C ILE A 153 -5.30 -11.97 13.37
N ILE A 154 -4.83 -11.95 12.13
CA ILE A 154 -5.04 -13.06 11.19
C ILE A 154 -3.68 -13.63 10.79
N ALA A 155 -3.58 -14.96 10.86
CA ALA A 155 -2.43 -15.74 10.44
C ALA A 155 -2.69 -16.35 9.06
N HIS A 156 -1.70 -16.25 8.16
CA HIS A 156 -1.69 -16.90 6.85
C HIS A 156 -0.38 -17.66 6.63
N ASP A 157 -0.40 -18.71 5.80
CA ASP A 157 0.83 -19.35 5.35
C ASP A 157 1.64 -18.37 4.49
N LEU A 158 2.94 -18.29 4.70
CA LEU A 158 3.79 -17.32 4.01
C LEU A 158 4.02 -17.69 2.53
N GLY A 159 3.86 -18.95 2.15
CA GLY A 159 4.09 -19.44 0.79
C GLY A 159 3.00 -19.03 -0.19
N ASP A 160 1.74 -19.13 0.21
CA ASP A 160 0.58 -18.88 -0.67
C ASP A 160 -0.47 -17.93 -0.07
N LEU A 161 -0.22 -17.41 1.14
CA LEU A 161 -1.14 -16.53 1.88
C LEU A 161 -2.49 -17.19 2.16
N THR A 162 -2.56 -18.52 2.23
CA THR A 162 -3.77 -19.22 2.66
C THR A 162 -4.05 -18.95 4.13
N HIS A 163 -5.33 -18.77 4.47
CA HIS A 163 -5.76 -18.53 5.85
C HIS A 163 -5.41 -19.72 6.74
N VAL A 164 -4.80 -19.42 7.89
CA VAL A 164 -4.46 -20.43 8.91
C VAL A 164 -5.35 -20.28 10.14
N ASN A 165 -5.44 -19.07 10.69
CA ASN A 165 -6.24 -18.82 11.90
C ASN A 165 -6.56 -17.33 12.09
N THR A 166 -7.56 -17.04 12.92
CA THR A 166 -7.95 -15.69 13.33
C THR A 166 -8.13 -15.61 14.84
N VAL A 167 -7.58 -14.58 15.46
CA VAL A 167 -7.82 -14.22 16.86
C VAL A 167 -8.50 -12.87 16.91
N ASN A 168 -9.70 -12.80 17.49
CA ASN A 168 -10.36 -11.51 17.77
C ASN A 168 -9.77 -10.91 19.05
N LEU A 169 -9.50 -9.62 19.02
CA LEU A 169 -9.00 -8.86 20.16
C LEU A 169 -10.17 -8.22 20.93
N PRO A 170 -10.05 -8.06 22.25
CA PRO A 170 -11.11 -7.53 23.11
C PRO A 170 -11.43 -6.06 22.85
#